data_AF-A0A8K0H7N3-F1
#
_entry.id   AF-A0A8K0H7N3-F1
#
_cell.length_a   1.000
_cell.length_b   1.000
_cell.length_c   1.000
_cell.angle_alpha   90.00
_cell.angle_beta   90.00
_cell.angle_gamma   90.00
#
_symmetry.space_group_name_H-M   'P 1'
#
loop_
_entity.id
_entity.type
_entity.pdbx_description
1 polymer ?
#
loop_
_entity_poly.entity_id
_entity_poly.type
_entity_poly.pdbx_seq_one_letter_code
_entity_poly.pdbx_strand_id
1 'polypeptide(L)'
;MGGKDHEINIEEDPYASLVSSITKNELEKVRPISSTTCIYKVPDRLRRANEAAYTPNVVSIGPIHHDKSLQIIKDHKRRFLKNFLERTDNDLIHYAKIVKDSEQRLRGCYQETFELSSNEFCHIILVDAVFLVELFFCYYPEQTEVRVQPPDGSRWSSYARQVLDDIGPELLLLENQLPFFILEEIWKDATSKSIVRFFQRYYSLSLNLEERKGANLDEMPMHFVDLVRKLYIPHKPKSGPKRGNSSSS
;
A
#
# COMPACT_ATOMS: atom_id res chain seq x y z
N MET A 1 -75.00 19.97 -16.96
CA MET A 1 -74.59 18.97 -15.94
C MET A 1 -73.08 19.05 -15.85
N GLY A 2 -72.56 19.66 -14.79
CA GLY A 2 -71.14 19.92 -14.61
C GLY A 2 -70.39 18.67 -14.16
N GLY A 3 -69.35 18.29 -14.90
CA GLY A 3 -68.35 17.34 -14.44
C GLY A 3 -67.48 18.04 -13.40
N LYS A 4 -67.46 17.50 -12.18
CA LYS A 4 -66.45 17.87 -11.18
C LYS A 4 -65.25 17.00 -11.45
N ASP A 5 -64.21 17.61 -11.99
CA ASP A 5 -62.86 17.07 -11.95
C ASP A 5 -62.46 16.97 -10.48
N HIS A 6 -62.38 15.75 -9.95
CA HIS A 6 -61.73 15.48 -8.68
C HIS A 6 -60.22 15.52 -8.93
N GLU A 7 -59.64 16.71 -8.77
CA GLU A 7 -58.21 16.85 -8.49
C GLU A 7 -57.91 16.08 -7.20
N ILE A 8 -57.28 14.92 -7.37
CA ILE A 8 -56.66 14.18 -6.27
C ILE A 8 -55.47 15.02 -5.84
N ASN A 9 -55.65 15.82 -4.79
CA ASN A 9 -54.55 16.41 -4.05
C ASN A 9 -53.73 15.27 -3.43
N ILE A 10 -52.67 14.87 -4.11
CA ILE A 10 -51.63 14.04 -3.52
C ILE A 10 -50.94 14.96 -2.50
N GLU A 11 -51.35 14.88 -1.24
CA GLU A 11 -50.58 15.48 -0.14
C GLU A 11 -49.16 14.92 -0.23
N GLU A 12 -48.20 15.77 -0.59
CA GLU A 12 -46.79 15.41 -0.55
C GLU A 12 -46.46 14.95 0.87
N ASP A 13 -45.92 13.73 0.97
CA ASP A 13 -45.50 13.16 2.25
C ASP A 13 -44.57 14.16 2.97
N PRO A 14 -44.95 14.67 4.16
CA PRO A 14 -44.17 15.67 4.87
C PRO A 14 -42.77 15.18 5.27
N TYR A 15 -42.52 13.88 5.21
CA TYR A 15 -41.22 13.27 5.48
C TYR A 15 -40.35 13.07 4.23
N ALA A 16 -40.89 13.27 3.01
CA ALA A 16 -40.18 13.00 1.76
C ALA A 16 -38.84 13.74 1.64
N SER A 17 -38.79 14.99 2.11
CA SER A 17 -37.57 15.81 2.12
C SER A 17 -36.50 15.25 3.07
N LEU A 18 -36.92 14.82 4.27
CA LEU A 18 -36.02 14.21 5.25
C LEU A 18 -35.47 12.87 4.75
N VAL A 19 -36.34 12.02 4.21
CA VAL A 19 -35.96 10.71 3.65
C VAL A 19 -35.01 10.87 2.46
N SER A 20 -35.30 11.81 1.55
CA SER A 20 -34.43 12.13 0.40
C SER A 20 -33.06 12.62 0.87
N SER A 21 -33.02 13.47 1.91
CA SER A 21 -31.78 13.96 2.49
C SER A 21 -30.95 12.84 3.10
N ILE A 22 -31.53 12.00 3.98
CA ILE A 22 -30.82 10.87 4.62
C ILE A 22 -30.34 9.88 3.55
N THR A 23 -31.19 9.57 2.56
CA THR A 23 -30.85 8.61 1.50
C THR A 23 -29.66 9.10 0.67
N LYS A 24 -29.74 10.33 0.11
CA LYS A 24 -28.68 10.87 -0.77
C LYS A 24 -27.42 11.30 -0.03
N ASN A 25 -27.57 11.84 1.18
CA ASN A 25 -26.44 12.45 1.89
C ASN A 25 -25.72 11.49 2.83
N GLU A 26 -26.38 10.46 3.32
CA GLU A 26 -25.80 9.51 4.27
C GLU A 26 -25.74 8.11 3.68
N LEU A 27 -26.89 7.48 3.42
CA LEU A 27 -26.96 6.04 3.08
C LEU A 27 -26.27 5.71 1.75
N GLU A 28 -26.49 6.49 0.70
CA GLU A 28 -25.82 6.31 -0.59
C GLU A 28 -24.30 6.56 -0.52
N LYS A 29 -23.83 7.30 0.49
CA LYS A 29 -22.41 7.55 0.73
C LYS A 29 -21.74 6.51 1.64
N VAL A 30 -22.53 5.70 2.36
CA VAL A 30 -21.99 4.61 3.17
C VAL A 30 -21.42 3.55 2.24
N ARG A 31 -20.09 3.46 2.20
CA ARG A 31 -19.42 2.41 1.46
C ARG A 31 -19.54 1.08 2.22
N PRO A 32 -19.77 -0.04 1.52
CA PRO A 32 -19.65 -1.36 2.13
C PRO A 32 -18.25 -1.51 2.73
N ILE A 33 -18.14 -2.17 3.88
CA ILE A 33 -16.85 -2.56 4.44
C ILE A 33 -16.17 -3.46 3.40
N SER A 34 -15.02 -3.00 2.87
CA SER A 34 -14.27 -3.81 1.92
C SER A 34 -13.68 -5.01 2.64
N SER A 35 -13.83 -6.20 2.06
CA SER A 35 -13.14 -7.41 2.55
C SER A 35 -11.62 -7.32 2.40
N THR A 36 -11.11 -6.30 1.69
CA THR A 36 -9.68 -6.04 1.48
C THR A 36 -9.11 -4.98 2.41
N THR A 37 -9.90 -4.37 3.31
CA THR A 37 -9.41 -3.34 4.23
C THR A 37 -8.37 -3.91 5.18
N CYS A 38 -7.18 -3.29 5.21
CA CYS A 38 -6.04 -3.72 6.02
C CYS A 38 -5.20 -2.57 6.58
N ILE A 39 -5.38 -1.34 6.11
CA ILE A 39 -4.67 -0.15 6.59
C ILE A 39 -5.67 0.72 7.36
N TYR A 40 -5.41 0.89 8.65
CA TYR A 40 -6.32 1.53 9.60
C TYR A 40 -5.71 2.80 10.18
N LYS A 41 -6.57 3.79 10.43
CA LYS A 41 -6.18 4.98 11.19
C LYS A 41 -6.25 4.66 12.68
N VAL A 42 -5.27 5.10 13.43
CA VAL A 42 -5.22 4.86 14.87
C VAL A 42 -6.29 5.71 15.55
N PRO A 43 -7.13 5.11 16.42
CA PRO A 43 -8.14 5.85 17.16
C PRO A 43 -7.54 7.03 17.95
N ASP A 44 -8.23 8.17 17.96
CA ASP A 44 -7.75 9.41 18.59
C ASP A 44 -7.35 9.24 20.07
N ARG A 45 -8.00 8.32 20.78
CA ARG A 45 -7.64 7.98 22.16
C ARG A 45 -6.21 7.43 22.26
N LEU A 46 -5.81 6.54 21.35
CA LEU A 46 -4.47 5.96 21.33
C LEU A 46 -3.45 6.96 20.78
N ARG A 47 -3.84 7.70 19.72
CA ARG A 47 -3.02 8.76 19.15
C ARG A 47 -2.64 9.82 20.16
N ARG A 48 -3.57 10.28 21.02
CA ARG A 48 -3.27 11.24 22.10
C ARG A 48 -2.26 10.74 23.12
N ALA A 49 -2.12 9.42 23.29
CA ALA A 49 -1.13 8.87 24.21
C ALA A 49 0.30 8.93 23.65
N ASN A 50 0.47 8.82 22.32
CA ASN A 50 1.76 8.93 21.65
C ASN A 50 1.60 9.27 20.16
N GLU A 51 1.48 10.55 19.82
CA GLU A 51 1.26 10.97 18.42
C GLU A 51 2.46 10.64 17.51
N ALA A 52 3.67 10.78 18.04
CA ALA A 52 4.92 10.54 17.31
C ALA A 52 5.08 9.08 16.86
N ALA A 53 4.42 8.12 17.52
CA ALA A 53 4.43 6.71 17.12
C ALA A 53 3.55 6.42 15.89
N TYR A 54 2.77 7.39 15.42
CA TYR A 54 1.80 7.22 14.34
C TYR A 54 1.88 8.36 13.32
N THR A 55 2.95 9.14 13.30
CA THR A 55 3.12 10.23 12.34
C THR A 55 4.54 10.17 11.78
N PRO A 56 4.69 10.06 10.45
CA PRO A 56 6.00 9.99 9.82
C PRO A 56 6.76 11.30 10.04
N ASN A 57 8.04 11.18 10.36
CA ASN A 57 8.95 12.31 10.60
C ASN A 57 9.92 12.52 9.43
N VAL A 58 10.27 11.46 8.70
CA VAL A 58 11.27 11.50 7.61
C VAL A 58 10.58 11.43 6.27
N VAL A 59 9.65 10.49 6.09
CA VAL A 59 8.96 10.29 4.82
C VAL A 59 7.53 9.79 5.02
N SER A 60 6.56 10.54 4.51
CA SER A 60 5.20 10.02 4.38
C SER A 60 5.12 9.07 3.21
N ILE A 61 4.45 7.93 3.34
CA ILE A 61 4.24 6.92 2.33
C ILE A 61 2.75 6.60 2.28
N GLY A 62 2.16 6.75 1.10
CA GLY A 62 0.73 6.61 0.90
C GLY A 62 -0.06 7.89 1.23
N PRO A 63 -1.40 7.80 1.11
CA PRO A 63 -2.28 8.96 1.12
C PRO A 63 -2.58 9.54 2.52
N ILE A 64 -2.42 8.77 3.61
CA ILE A 64 -2.88 9.19 4.96
C ILE A 64 -2.14 10.43 5.49
N HIS A 65 -0.83 10.52 5.23
CA HIS A 65 0.01 11.62 5.70
C HIS A 65 0.69 12.37 4.55
N HIS A 66 0.11 12.32 3.35
CA HIS A 66 0.72 12.90 2.15
C HIS A 66 0.95 14.42 2.27
N ASP A 67 0.03 15.12 2.92
CA ASP A 67 0.08 16.55 3.21
C ASP A 67 1.25 16.95 4.11
N LYS A 68 1.70 16.06 5.00
CA LYS A 68 2.83 16.27 5.91
C LYS A 68 4.21 16.15 5.26
N SER A 69 4.29 15.72 4.00
CA SER A 69 5.58 15.57 3.31
C SER A 69 6.24 16.91 2.98
N LEU A 70 7.48 17.10 3.44
CA LEU A 70 8.32 18.25 3.08
C LEU A 70 8.60 18.29 1.57
N GLN A 71 8.74 19.50 1.01
CA GLN A 71 8.99 19.68 -0.43
C GLN A 71 10.28 18.96 -0.89
N ILE A 72 11.33 18.98 -0.06
CA ILE A 72 12.61 18.30 -0.34
C ILE A 72 12.42 16.78 -0.53
N ILE A 73 11.51 16.18 0.26
CA ILE A 73 11.18 14.75 0.16
C ILE A 73 10.36 14.49 -1.11
N LYS A 74 9.38 15.35 -1.43
CA LYS A 74 8.62 15.26 -2.68
C LYS A 74 9.54 15.33 -3.91
N ASP A 75 10.53 16.22 -3.89
CA ASP A 75 11.50 16.35 -4.98
C ASP A 75 12.44 15.14 -5.07
N HIS A 76 12.82 14.54 -3.93
CA HIS A 76 13.56 13.28 -3.92
C HIS A 76 12.76 12.14 -4.55
N LYS A 77 11.49 11.96 -4.19
CA LYS A 77 10.64 10.92 -4.80
C LYS A 77 10.49 11.11 -6.31
N ARG A 78 10.38 12.36 -6.78
CA ARG A 78 10.35 12.67 -8.22
C ARG A 78 11.67 12.32 -8.93
N ARG A 79 12.82 12.54 -8.29
CA ARG A 79 14.12 12.08 -8.79
C ARG A 79 14.17 10.56 -8.92
N PHE A 80 13.67 9.83 -7.91
CA PHE A 80 13.59 8.37 -7.96
C PHE A 80 12.64 7.88 -9.07
N LEU A 81 11.49 8.53 -9.25
CA LEU A 81 10.60 8.23 -10.37
C LEU A 81 11.31 8.42 -11.72
N LYS A 82 12.04 9.53 -11.89
CA LYS A 82 12.82 9.77 -13.12
C LYS A 82 13.85 8.66 -13.35
N ASN A 83 14.62 8.30 -12.33
CA ASN A 83 15.64 7.26 -12.42
C ASN A 83 15.04 5.88 -12.73
N PHE A 84 13.89 5.56 -12.13
CA PHE A 84 13.15 4.34 -12.40
C PHE A 84 12.71 4.27 -13.86
N LEU A 85 12.12 5.35 -14.39
CA LEU A 85 11.69 5.41 -15.79
C LEU A 85 12.86 5.36 -16.78
N GLU A 86 14.01 5.96 -16.46
CA GLU A 86 15.23 5.84 -17.28
C GLU A 86 15.83 4.43 -17.24
N ARG A 87 15.48 3.64 -16.22
CA ARG A 87 15.97 2.28 -16.00
C ARG A 87 15.09 1.22 -16.65
N THR A 88 13.78 1.47 -16.75
CA THR A 88 12.81 0.56 -17.35
C THR A 88 12.60 0.92 -18.82
N ASP A 89 12.33 -0.06 -19.67
CA ASP A 89 11.93 0.22 -21.07
C ASP A 89 10.48 0.75 -21.19
N ASN A 90 9.79 0.94 -20.06
CA ASN A 90 8.41 1.40 -19.96
C ASN A 90 8.32 2.90 -19.63
N ASP A 91 7.28 3.55 -20.14
CA ASP A 91 7.03 4.97 -19.90
C ASP A 91 6.13 5.24 -18.68
N LEU A 92 5.95 6.52 -18.33
CA LEU A 92 5.08 6.91 -17.22
C LEU A 92 3.61 6.52 -17.44
N ILE A 93 3.15 6.47 -18.70
CA ILE A 93 1.78 6.10 -19.04
C ILE A 93 1.52 4.64 -18.65
N HIS A 94 2.47 3.75 -18.93
CA HIS A 94 2.41 2.35 -18.53
C HIS A 94 2.22 2.17 -17.02
N TYR A 95 3.08 2.78 -16.21
CA TYR A 95 2.99 2.65 -14.76
C TYR A 95 1.75 3.36 -14.16
N ALA A 96 1.33 4.48 -14.77
CA ALA A 96 0.08 5.12 -14.38
C ALA A 96 -1.13 4.21 -14.60
N LYS A 97 -1.16 3.42 -15.69
CA LYS A 97 -2.22 2.43 -15.94
C LYS A 97 -2.27 1.35 -14.87
N ILE A 98 -1.12 0.77 -14.48
CA ILE A 98 -1.05 -0.24 -13.41
C ILE A 98 -1.76 0.26 -12.14
N VAL A 99 -1.45 1.48 -11.70
CA VAL A 99 -2.05 2.06 -10.49
C VAL A 99 -3.52 2.42 -10.70
N LYS A 100 -3.89 2.92 -11.88
CA LYS A 100 -5.27 3.28 -12.22
C LYS A 100 -6.20 2.09 -12.27
N ASP A 101 -5.77 1.01 -12.92
CA ASP A 101 -6.55 -0.22 -13.03
C ASP A 101 -6.74 -0.88 -11.66
N SER A 102 -5.79 -0.67 -10.74
CA SER A 102 -5.84 -1.13 -9.35
C SER A 102 -6.50 -0.14 -8.37
N GLU A 103 -6.99 1.04 -8.81
CA GLU A 103 -7.42 2.12 -7.90
C GLU A 103 -8.51 1.67 -6.91
N GLN A 104 -9.55 0.99 -7.40
CA GLN A 104 -10.66 0.55 -6.54
C GLN A 104 -10.18 -0.39 -5.43
N ARG A 105 -9.28 -1.33 -5.78
CA ARG A 105 -8.66 -2.26 -4.82
C ARG A 105 -7.75 -1.53 -3.84
N LEU A 106 -6.93 -0.59 -4.33
CA LEU A 106 -6.04 0.24 -3.52
C LEU A 106 -6.83 1.04 -2.49
N ARG A 107 -7.90 1.73 -2.90
CA ARG A 107 -8.77 2.48 -1.98
C ARG A 107 -9.45 1.56 -0.98
N GLY A 108 -9.88 0.37 -1.41
CA GLY A 108 -10.50 -0.63 -0.54
C GLY A 108 -9.59 -1.16 0.57
N CYS A 109 -8.25 -1.05 0.41
CA CYS A 109 -7.30 -1.43 1.45
C CYS A 109 -7.26 -0.44 2.63
N TYR A 110 -7.68 0.81 2.45
CA TYR A 110 -7.71 1.81 3.52
C TYR A 110 -9.09 1.85 4.18
N GLN A 111 -9.11 1.97 5.51
CA GLN A 111 -10.33 2.30 6.24
C GLN A 111 -10.81 3.71 5.93
N GLU A 112 -9.87 4.64 5.72
CA GLU A 112 -10.17 6.05 5.47
C GLU A 112 -10.73 6.26 4.06
N THR A 113 -11.72 7.15 3.94
CA THR A 113 -12.14 7.72 2.67
C THR A 113 -11.38 9.00 2.39
N PHE A 114 -10.66 9.06 1.27
CA PHE A 114 -9.90 10.23 0.87
C PHE A 114 -10.73 11.15 -0.04
N GLU A 115 -10.78 12.44 0.29
CA GLU A 115 -11.30 13.52 -0.58
C GLU A 115 -10.31 13.88 -1.71
N LEU A 116 -9.73 12.86 -2.32
CA LEU A 116 -8.78 12.99 -3.43
C LEU A 116 -9.45 12.54 -4.70
N SER A 117 -9.28 13.32 -5.78
CA SER A 117 -9.65 12.87 -7.12
C SER A 117 -8.92 11.57 -7.46
N SER A 118 -9.45 10.84 -8.43
CA SER A 118 -8.81 9.62 -8.94
C SER A 118 -7.37 9.88 -9.39
N ASN A 119 -7.09 11.03 -9.99
CA ASN A 119 -5.74 11.39 -10.46
C ASN A 119 -4.79 11.70 -9.30
N GLU A 120 -5.22 12.45 -8.30
CA GLU A 120 -4.40 12.78 -7.15
C GLU A 120 -4.05 11.53 -6.33
N PHE A 121 -5.04 10.67 -6.06
CA PHE A 121 -4.82 9.42 -5.34
C PHE A 121 -3.82 8.52 -6.07
N CYS A 122 -4.03 8.29 -7.37
CA CYS A 122 -3.13 7.44 -8.15
C CYS A 122 -1.72 8.04 -8.29
N HIS A 123 -1.60 9.36 -8.40
CA HIS A 123 -0.31 10.04 -8.40
C HIS A 123 0.45 9.78 -7.09
N ILE A 124 -0.20 9.93 -5.94
CA ILE A 124 0.43 9.66 -4.63
C ILE A 124 0.90 8.21 -4.55
N ILE A 125 0.03 7.25 -4.87
CA ILE A 125 0.37 5.83 -4.82
C ILE A 125 1.53 5.51 -5.77
N LEU A 126 1.48 6.00 -7.02
CA LEU A 126 2.51 5.72 -8.02
C LEU A 126 3.87 6.24 -7.58
N VAL A 127 3.96 7.51 -7.18
CA VAL A 127 5.23 8.14 -6.79
C VAL A 127 5.81 7.45 -5.56
N ASP A 128 4.99 7.12 -4.57
CA ASP A 128 5.45 6.51 -3.33
C ASP A 128 5.84 5.03 -3.55
N ALA A 129 5.09 4.30 -4.38
CA ALA A 129 5.40 2.92 -4.71
C ALA A 129 6.69 2.81 -5.53
N VAL A 130 6.85 3.65 -6.57
CA VAL A 130 8.07 3.69 -7.39
C VAL A 130 9.26 4.15 -6.55
N PHE A 131 9.09 5.12 -5.66
CA PHE A 131 10.15 5.54 -4.76
C PHE A 131 10.72 4.36 -3.96
N LEU A 132 9.86 3.51 -3.39
CA LEU A 132 10.29 2.33 -2.64
C LEU A 132 10.89 1.24 -3.54
N VAL A 133 10.27 0.97 -4.69
CA VAL A 133 10.79 0.00 -5.68
C VAL A 133 12.21 0.39 -6.13
N GLU A 134 12.38 1.65 -6.51
CA GLU A 134 13.66 2.19 -6.97
C GLU A 134 14.71 2.18 -5.87
N LEU A 135 14.33 2.54 -4.64
CA LEU A 135 15.22 2.47 -3.48
C LEU A 135 15.75 1.04 -3.24
N PHE A 136 14.88 0.03 -3.40
CA PHE A 136 15.28 -1.37 -3.27
C PHE A 136 16.13 -1.86 -4.44
N PHE A 137 15.91 -1.38 -5.66
CA PHE A 137 16.84 -1.62 -6.77
C PHE A 137 18.23 -1.08 -6.47
N CYS A 138 18.32 0.14 -5.94
CA CYS A 138 19.61 0.75 -5.59
C CYS A 138 20.30 0.05 -4.41
N TYR A 139 19.53 -0.53 -3.49
CA TYR A 139 20.07 -1.26 -2.33
C TYR A 139 20.57 -2.67 -2.67
N TYR A 140 19.93 -3.35 -3.64
CA TYR A 140 20.27 -4.72 -4.05
C TYR A 140 20.72 -4.83 -5.53
N PRO A 141 21.69 -4.02 -5.99
CA PRO A 141 22.00 -3.90 -7.43
C PRO A 141 22.49 -5.21 -8.07
N GLU A 142 23.22 -6.04 -7.32
CA GLU A 142 23.74 -7.33 -7.79
C GLU A 142 22.68 -8.43 -7.88
N GLN A 143 21.53 -8.24 -7.23
CA GLN A 143 20.46 -9.23 -7.15
C GLN A 143 19.30 -8.89 -8.08
N THR A 144 19.32 -7.71 -8.69
CA THR A 144 18.35 -7.24 -9.67
C THR A 144 18.91 -7.50 -11.06
N GLU A 145 18.13 -8.11 -11.94
CA GLU A 145 18.52 -8.35 -13.35
C GLU A 145 18.60 -7.06 -14.17
N VAL A 146 18.38 -5.93 -13.52
CA VAL A 146 18.27 -4.59 -14.09
C VAL A 146 19.58 -3.85 -13.86
N ARG A 147 20.05 -3.15 -14.90
CA ARG A 147 21.31 -2.42 -14.88
C ARG A 147 21.23 -1.22 -13.91
N VAL A 148 21.82 -1.36 -12.72
CA VAL A 148 22.00 -0.24 -11.81
C VAL A 148 23.29 0.48 -12.18
N GLN A 149 23.20 1.45 -13.07
CA GLN A 149 24.28 2.42 -13.27
C GLN A 149 23.89 3.77 -12.67
N PRO A 150 24.68 4.28 -11.72
CA PRO A 150 24.64 5.68 -11.35
C PRO A 150 24.78 6.56 -12.59
N PRO A 151 23.96 7.60 -12.78
CA PRO A 151 24.18 8.60 -13.82
C PRO A 151 25.56 9.29 -13.74
N ASP A 152 26.21 9.24 -12.57
CA ASP A 152 27.40 10.01 -12.20
C ASP A 152 28.58 9.15 -11.68
N GLY A 153 28.49 7.83 -11.71
CA GLY A 153 29.50 6.92 -11.14
C GLY A 153 29.54 6.86 -9.60
N SER A 154 28.59 7.47 -8.88
CA SER A 154 28.53 7.45 -7.41
C SER A 154 28.14 6.07 -6.83
N ARG A 155 28.51 5.78 -5.58
CA ARG A 155 28.06 4.58 -4.86
C ARG A 155 26.59 4.69 -4.45
N TRP A 156 25.66 4.54 -5.41
CA TRP A 156 24.21 4.52 -5.15
C TRP A 156 23.81 3.54 -4.06
N SER A 157 24.54 2.43 -3.90
CA SER A 157 24.30 1.45 -2.83
C SER A 157 24.56 2.00 -1.42
N SER A 158 25.55 2.90 -1.25
CA SER A 158 25.85 3.52 0.05
C SER A 158 24.82 4.57 0.41
N TYR A 159 24.40 5.39 -0.57
CA TYR A 159 23.32 6.35 -0.39
C TYR A 159 21.98 5.65 -0.12
N ALA A 160 21.62 4.64 -0.93
CA ALA A 160 20.39 3.87 -0.72
C ALA A 160 20.38 3.16 0.63
N ARG A 161 21.54 2.69 1.13
CA ARG A 161 21.64 2.13 2.48
C ARG A 161 21.35 3.18 3.55
N GLN A 162 21.98 4.35 3.48
CA GLN A 162 21.71 5.44 4.43
C GLN A 162 20.23 5.85 4.41
N VAL A 163 19.66 6.02 3.21
CA VAL A 163 18.24 6.37 3.04
C VAL A 163 17.33 5.28 3.60
N LEU A 164 17.63 4.00 3.38
CA LEU A 164 16.85 2.89 3.96
C LEU A 164 17.00 2.79 5.46
N ASP A 165 18.15 3.12 6.05
CA ASP A 165 18.32 3.12 7.50
C ASP A 165 17.40 4.17 8.17
N ASP A 166 17.21 5.32 7.52
CA ASP A 166 16.29 6.37 7.99
C ASP A 166 14.80 6.02 7.72
N ILE A 167 14.50 5.41 6.57
CA ILE A 167 13.11 5.16 6.11
C ILE A 167 12.55 3.84 6.63
N GLY A 168 13.39 2.83 6.88
CA GLY A 168 12.98 1.50 7.33
C GLY A 168 12.05 1.51 8.56
N PRO A 169 12.35 2.29 9.61
CA PRO A 169 11.46 2.47 10.76
C PRO A 169 10.14 3.16 10.40
N GLU A 170 10.16 4.15 9.50
CA GLU A 170 8.97 4.90 9.08
C GLU A 170 7.96 4.00 8.34
N LEU A 171 8.44 3.00 7.61
CA LEU A 171 7.61 1.97 6.98
C LEU A 171 6.95 1.03 8.00
N LEU A 172 7.29 1.07 9.28
CA LEU A 172 6.62 0.30 10.34
C LEU A 172 5.57 1.11 11.10
N LEU A 173 5.38 2.40 10.77
CA LEU A 173 4.31 3.21 11.33
C LEU A 173 2.96 2.78 10.73
N LEU A 174 1.97 2.51 11.59
CA LEU A 174 0.66 1.97 11.18
C LEU A 174 -0.06 2.81 10.12
N GLU A 175 0.10 4.13 10.17
CA GLU A 175 -0.54 5.08 9.25
C GLU A 175 0.35 5.50 8.07
N ASN A 176 1.53 4.89 7.93
CA ASN A 176 2.50 5.20 6.88
C ASN A 176 2.70 4.00 5.93
N GLN A 177 1.59 3.47 5.42
CA GLN A 177 1.56 2.19 4.71
C GLN A 177 1.07 2.35 3.27
N LEU A 178 1.56 1.46 2.40
CA LEU A 178 0.97 1.16 1.10
C LEU A 178 0.50 -0.30 1.07
N PRO A 179 -0.57 -0.63 0.33
CA PRO A 179 -0.91 -2.00 0.02
C PRO A 179 0.25 -2.66 -0.72
N PHE A 180 0.82 -3.72 -0.17
CA PHE A 180 2.08 -4.27 -0.66
C PHE A 180 2.01 -4.79 -2.10
N PHE A 181 0.83 -5.24 -2.52
CA PHE A 181 0.61 -5.80 -3.85
C PHE A 181 0.98 -4.82 -4.97
N ILE A 182 0.84 -3.50 -4.78
CA ILE A 182 1.19 -2.53 -5.83
C ILE A 182 2.70 -2.43 -6.05
N LEU A 183 3.48 -2.62 -4.98
CA LEU A 183 4.93 -2.69 -5.06
C LEU A 183 5.35 -3.93 -5.85
N GLU A 184 4.69 -5.06 -5.59
CA GLU A 184 4.94 -6.31 -6.32
C GLU A 184 4.55 -6.18 -7.80
N GLU A 185 3.41 -5.58 -8.13
CA GLU A 185 2.97 -5.37 -9.52
C GLU A 185 3.99 -4.53 -10.30
N ILE A 186 4.42 -3.38 -9.74
CA ILE A 186 5.43 -2.51 -10.36
C ILE A 186 6.80 -3.21 -10.45
N TRP A 187 7.20 -3.95 -9.41
CA TRP A 187 8.49 -4.64 -9.38
C TRP A 187 8.57 -5.81 -10.36
N LYS A 188 7.50 -6.60 -10.49
CA LYS A 188 7.43 -7.73 -11.44
C LYS A 188 7.35 -7.27 -12.88
N ASP A 189 6.77 -6.09 -13.13
CA ASP A 189 6.82 -5.47 -14.44
C ASP A 189 8.26 -5.13 -14.86
N ALA A 190 9.10 -4.73 -13.88
CA ALA A 190 10.50 -4.41 -14.12
C ALA A 190 11.49 -5.60 -13.98
N THR A 191 11.11 -6.71 -13.31
CA THR A 191 12.01 -7.85 -13.05
C THR A 191 11.32 -9.21 -12.97
N SER A 192 12.08 -10.31 -13.07
CA SER A 192 11.58 -11.68 -12.90
C SER A 192 11.38 -12.12 -11.43
N LYS A 193 11.84 -11.33 -10.45
CA LYS A 193 11.85 -11.71 -9.02
C LYS A 193 10.69 -11.04 -8.26
N SER A 194 10.37 -11.54 -7.07
CA SER A 194 9.39 -10.90 -6.17
C SER A 194 10.07 -9.90 -5.23
N ILE A 195 9.46 -8.72 -5.05
CA ILE A 195 9.96 -7.68 -4.15
C ILE A 195 9.88 -8.11 -2.69
N VAL A 196 8.91 -8.98 -2.38
CA VAL A 196 8.67 -9.51 -1.03
C VAL A 196 9.95 -10.09 -0.43
N ARG A 197 10.74 -10.83 -1.22
CA ARG A 197 11.99 -11.44 -0.78
C ARG A 197 13.03 -10.41 -0.33
N PHE A 198 13.08 -9.26 -0.99
CA PHE A 198 14.04 -8.20 -0.68
C PHE A 198 13.67 -7.45 0.60
N PHE A 199 12.38 -7.13 0.78
CA PHE A 199 11.89 -6.56 2.03
C PHE A 199 12.03 -7.53 3.20
N GLN A 200 11.72 -8.82 3.00
CA GLN A 200 11.93 -9.86 4.01
C GLN A 200 13.38 -9.93 4.44
N ARG A 201 14.31 -9.96 3.47
CA ARG A 201 15.75 -9.97 3.75
C ARG A 201 16.18 -8.72 4.52
N TYR A 202 15.76 -7.54 4.08
CA TYR A 202 16.06 -6.28 4.74
C TYR A 202 15.61 -6.29 6.20
N TYR A 203 14.34 -6.61 6.47
CA TYR A 203 13.81 -6.61 7.84
C TYR A 203 14.34 -7.75 8.71
N SER A 204 14.64 -8.92 8.12
CA SER A 204 15.24 -10.02 8.89
C SER A 204 16.62 -9.64 9.41
N LEU A 205 17.41 -8.93 8.58
CA LEU A 205 18.71 -8.41 8.97
C LEU A 205 18.59 -7.25 9.97
N SER A 206 17.73 -6.26 9.70
CA SER A 206 17.62 -5.07 10.56
C SER A 206 17.02 -5.36 11.93
N LEU A 207 16.18 -6.40 12.05
CA LEU A 207 15.55 -6.81 13.31
C LEU A 207 16.28 -7.97 14.00
N ASN A 208 17.45 -8.39 13.50
CA ASN A 208 18.22 -9.53 14.03
C ASN A 208 17.37 -10.82 14.17
N LEU A 209 16.51 -11.10 13.20
CA LEU A 209 15.58 -12.24 13.22
C LEU A 209 16.20 -13.51 12.63
N GLU A 210 17.52 -13.69 12.70
CA GLU A 210 18.27 -14.72 11.96
C GLU A 210 17.59 -16.10 12.02
N GLU A 211 17.36 -16.63 10.81
CA GLU A 211 17.00 -18.02 10.50
C GLU A 211 15.89 -18.67 11.33
N ARG A 212 14.75 -17.99 11.54
CA ARG A 212 13.51 -18.74 11.80
C ARG A 212 13.08 -19.49 10.54
N LYS A 213 13.66 -20.70 10.35
CA LYS A 213 13.22 -21.67 9.34
C LYS A 213 11.72 -21.87 9.46
N GLY A 214 10.96 -21.30 8.53
CA GLY A 214 9.53 -21.50 8.49
C GLY A 214 8.70 -20.34 7.98
N ALA A 215 9.22 -19.10 7.87
CA ALA A 215 8.46 -18.00 7.27
C ALA A 215 7.91 -18.45 5.89
N ASN A 216 6.59 -18.45 5.74
CA ASN A 216 5.96 -18.80 4.48
C ASN A 216 6.19 -17.66 3.49
N LEU A 217 7.30 -17.77 2.74
CA LEU A 217 7.71 -16.79 1.74
C LEU A 217 6.75 -16.72 0.55
N ASP A 218 5.80 -17.66 0.44
CA ASP A 218 4.88 -17.75 -0.69
C ASP A 218 3.64 -16.85 -0.54
N GLU A 219 3.35 -16.34 0.67
CA GLU A 219 2.15 -15.52 0.91
C GLU A 219 2.47 -14.02 0.87
N MET A 220 1.83 -13.30 -0.04
CA MET A 220 1.96 -11.84 -0.18
C MET A 220 1.53 -11.13 1.12
N PRO A 221 2.38 -10.28 1.71
CA PRO A 221 1.97 -9.44 2.83
C PRO A 221 0.92 -8.41 2.39
N MET A 222 0.06 -7.98 3.32
CA MET A 222 -0.92 -6.94 3.04
C MET A 222 -0.29 -5.55 2.93
N HIS A 223 0.66 -5.25 3.81
CA HIS A 223 1.44 -4.01 3.92
C HIS A 223 2.71 -4.30 4.76
N PHE A 224 3.58 -3.31 4.98
CA PHE A 224 4.90 -3.52 5.62
C PHE A 224 4.82 -4.06 7.05
N VAL A 225 3.90 -3.55 7.87
CA VAL A 225 3.72 -4.06 9.23
C VAL A 225 3.23 -5.52 9.23
N ASP A 226 2.36 -5.90 8.29
CA ASP A 226 1.93 -7.30 8.14
C ASP A 226 3.09 -8.20 7.68
N LEU A 227 3.99 -7.69 6.81
CA LEU A 227 5.21 -8.39 6.45
C LEU A 227 6.05 -8.72 7.69
N VAL A 228 6.33 -7.72 8.53
CA VAL A 228 7.11 -7.95 9.76
C VAL A 228 6.37 -8.88 10.71
N ARG A 229 5.05 -8.72 10.89
CA ARG A 229 4.22 -9.65 11.69
C ARG A 229 4.38 -11.10 11.22
N LYS A 230 4.35 -11.35 9.91
CA LYS A 230 4.56 -12.68 9.31
C LYS A 230 5.97 -13.22 9.57
N LEU A 231 6.99 -12.38 9.69
CA LEU A 231 8.35 -12.81 10.10
C LEU A 231 8.42 -13.23 11.57
N TYR A 232 7.62 -12.63 12.46
CA TYR A 232 7.61 -12.96 13.89
C TYR A 232 6.81 -14.22 14.24
N ILE A 233 5.75 -14.53 13.50
CA ILE A 233 4.86 -15.67 13.81
C ILE A 233 5.53 -17.00 13.43
N PRO A 234 5.75 -17.93 14.38
CA PRO A 234 6.28 -19.26 14.07
C PRO A 234 5.27 -20.05 13.22
N HIS A 235 5.70 -20.58 12.08
CA HIS A 235 4.84 -21.45 11.28
C HIS A 235 4.74 -22.85 11.90
N LYS A 236 3.51 -23.38 11.96
CA LYS A 236 3.30 -24.82 12.18
C LYS A 236 3.76 -25.56 10.91
N PRO A 237 4.59 -26.61 11.02
CA PRO A 237 4.95 -27.41 9.86
C PRO A 237 3.68 -27.96 9.20
N LYS A 238 3.58 -27.87 7.87
CA LYS A 238 2.52 -28.52 7.10
C LYS A 238 2.54 -30.01 7.48
N SER A 239 1.46 -30.52 8.08
CA SER A 239 1.33 -31.95 8.34
C SER A 239 1.41 -32.68 7.01
N GLY A 240 2.53 -33.36 6.76
CA GLY A 240 2.69 -34.19 5.57
C GLY A 240 1.60 -35.26 5.51
N PRO A 241 1.31 -35.82 4.32
CA PRO A 241 0.29 -36.85 4.18
C PRO A 241 0.63 -38.00 5.13
N LYS A 242 -0.34 -38.38 5.97
CA LYS A 242 -0.23 -39.56 6.82
C LYS A 242 0.11 -40.73 5.89
N ARG A 243 1.33 -41.26 6.00
CA ARG A 243 1.71 -42.52 5.34
C ARG A 243 0.66 -43.55 5.79
N GLY A 244 -0.21 -43.93 4.87
CA GLY A 244 -1.13 -45.03 5.10
C GLY A 244 -0.31 -46.26 5.45
N ASN A 245 -0.65 -46.88 6.59
CA ASN A 245 -0.12 -48.18 6.95
C ASN A 245 -0.45 -49.14 5.80
N SER A 246 0.57 -49.62 5.10
CA SER A 246 0.49 -50.85 4.33
C SER A 246 0.40 -52.00 5.33
N SER A 247 -0.81 -52.37 5.72
CA SER A 247 -1.07 -53.66 6.36
C SER A 247 -0.96 -54.74 5.29
N SER A 248 0.08 -55.55 5.45
CA SER A 248 0.28 -56.84 4.79
C SER A 248 -0.95 -57.72 5.01
N SER A 249 -1.45 -58.32 3.92
CA SER A 249 -2.10 -59.63 3.86
C SER A 249 -2.05 -60.11 2.42
#